data_AF-V4UGU9-F1
#
_entry.id   AF-V4UGU9-F1
#
_cell.length_a   1.000
_cell.length_b   1.000
_cell.length_c   1.000
_cell.angle_alpha   90.00
_cell.angle_beta   90.00
_cell.angle_gamma   90.00
#
_symmetry.space_group_name_H-M   'P 1'
#
loop_
_entity.id
_entity.type
_entity.pdbx_description
1 polymer ?
#
loop_
_entity_poly.entity_id
_entity_poly.type
_entity_poly.pdbx_seq_one_letter_code
_entity_poly.pdbx_strand_id
1 'polypeptide(L)'
;SPQRNTIQQYPVTRKIVKAKLGLPPLQWRKKLANFASWWVNQQRRDCDLVHSNSNHGESLFWGSGKNWKSADAVAAWAAEKGYCNHKSNSCSRYKDCWHYTHRWFGDRA
;
A
#
# COMPACT_ATOMS: atom_id res chain seq x y z
N SER A 1 3.31 -4.25 -22.87
CA SER A 1 3.98 -3.37 -21.90
C SER A 1 3.71 -3.81 -20.47
N PRO A 2 4.74 -3.97 -19.62
CA PRO A 2 4.64 -4.53 -18.25
C PRO A 2 3.63 -3.81 -17.34
N GLN A 3 3.33 -2.55 -17.61
CA GLN A 3 2.38 -1.72 -16.86
C GLN A 3 0.92 -2.19 -16.91
N ARG A 4 0.48 -2.91 -17.96
CA ARG A 4 -0.94 -3.31 -18.07
C ARG A 4 -1.33 -4.44 -17.12
N ASN A 5 -0.41 -5.35 -16.79
CA ASN A 5 -0.69 -6.51 -15.94
C ASN A 5 -0.64 -6.18 -14.44
N THR A 6 0.22 -5.25 -14.02
CA THR A 6 0.33 -4.83 -12.61
C THR A 6 -0.88 -4.00 -12.15
N ILE A 7 -1.47 -3.20 -13.05
CA ILE A 7 -2.69 -2.41 -12.80
C ILE A 7 -3.88 -3.30 -12.46
N GLN A 8 -3.97 -4.51 -13.02
CA GLN A 8 -5.09 -5.44 -12.75
C GLN A 8 -4.86 -6.29 -11.49
N GLN A 9 -3.61 -6.69 -11.21
CA GLN A 9 -3.30 -7.55 -10.07
C GLN A 9 -3.53 -6.86 -8.71
N TYR A 10 -3.12 -5.59 -8.60
CA TYR A 10 -3.23 -4.83 -7.36
C TYR A 10 -4.65 -4.68 -6.79
N PRO A 11 -5.67 -4.23 -7.56
CA PRO A 11 -7.04 -4.12 -7.05
C PRO A 11 -7.63 -5.48 -6.68
N VAL A 12 -7.28 -6.56 -7.40
CA VAL A 12 -7.76 -7.94 -7.12
C VAL A 12 -7.19 -8.45 -5.80
N THR A 13 -5.87 -8.41 -5.61
CA THR A 13 -5.23 -8.86 -4.37
C THR A 13 -5.72 -8.05 -3.18
N ARG A 14 -5.87 -6.73 -3.33
CA ARG A 14 -6.38 -5.86 -2.27
C ARG A 14 -7.82 -6.19 -1.90
N LYS A 15 -8.71 -6.44 -2.88
CA LYS A 15 -10.11 -6.81 -2.62
C LYS A 15 -10.20 -8.10 -1.80
N ILE A 16 -9.38 -9.10 -2.12
CA ILE A 16 -9.33 -10.38 -1.38
C ILE A 16 -8.90 -10.15 0.07
N VAL A 17 -7.88 -9.34 0.31
CA VAL A 17 -7.41 -9.03 1.66
C VAL A 17 -8.44 -8.21 2.44
N LYS A 18 -9.11 -7.21 1.83
CA LYS A 18 -10.23 -6.47 2.49
C LYS A 18 -11.34 -7.42 2.93
N ALA A 19 -11.74 -8.34 2.05
CA ALA A 19 -12.78 -9.32 2.35
C ALA A 19 -12.39 -10.22 3.53
N LYS A 20 -11.14 -10.71 3.57
CA LYS A 20 -10.62 -11.50 4.71
C LYS A 20 -10.57 -10.71 6.02
N LEU A 21 -10.50 -9.39 5.95
CA LEU A 21 -10.47 -8.49 7.12
C LEU A 21 -11.85 -7.88 7.46
N GLY A 22 -12.92 -8.24 6.74
CA GLY A 22 -14.26 -7.69 6.96
C GLY A 22 -14.42 -6.21 6.54
N LEU A 23 -13.53 -5.69 5.70
CA LEU A 23 -13.50 -4.29 5.32
C LEU A 23 -14.19 -4.05 3.97
N PRO A 24 -14.83 -2.88 3.76
CA PRO A 24 -15.55 -2.59 2.53
C PRO A 24 -14.61 -2.54 1.32
N PRO A 25 -15.04 -3.08 0.16
CA PRO A 25 -14.23 -3.06 -1.05
C PRO A 25 -13.97 -1.62 -1.50
N LEU A 26 -12.76 -1.36 -2.00
CA LEU A 26 -12.40 -0.04 -2.52
C LEU A 26 -12.52 -0.02 -4.04
N GLN A 27 -12.99 1.10 -4.57
CA GLN A 27 -13.13 1.31 -6.01
C GLN A 27 -11.83 1.87 -6.60
N TRP A 28 -11.45 1.36 -7.77
CA TRP A 28 -10.32 1.88 -8.51
C TRP A 28 -10.66 3.25 -9.10
N ARG A 29 -9.81 4.25 -8.85
CA ARG A 29 -9.93 5.58 -9.47
C ARG A 29 -8.74 5.83 -10.38
N LYS A 30 -8.99 6.02 -11.68
CA LYS A 30 -7.95 6.27 -12.69
C LYS A 30 -7.06 7.47 -12.35
N LYS A 31 -7.64 8.55 -11.82
CA LYS A 31 -6.88 9.75 -11.40
C LYS A 31 -5.84 9.42 -10.32
N LEU A 32 -6.21 8.66 -9.29
CA LEU A 32 -5.30 8.23 -8.23
C LEU A 32 -4.21 7.29 -8.76
N ALA A 33 -4.55 6.40 -9.69
CA ALA A 33 -3.57 5.52 -10.33
C ALA A 33 -2.53 6.29 -11.14
N ASN A 34 -2.97 7.31 -11.87
CA ASN A 34 -2.07 8.18 -12.65
C ASN A 34 -1.16 8.99 -11.72
N PHE A 35 -1.70 9.54 -10.63
CA PHE A 35 -0.92 10.24 -9.61
C PHE A 35 0.15 9.33 -9.00
N ALA A 36 -0.22 8.12 -8.56
CA ALA A 36 0.71 7.16 -7.98
C ALA A 36 1.83 6.77 -8.98
N SER A 37 1.48 6.58 -10.26
CA SER A 37 2.46 6.31 -11.32
C SER A 37 3.42 7.48 -11.53
N TRP A 38 2.90 8.70 -11.56
CA TRP A 38 3.71 9.92 -11.70
C TRP A 38 4.66 10.12 -10.51
N TRP A 39 4.20 9.93 -9.28
CA TRP A 39 5.03 10.07 -8.09
C TRP A 39 6.16 9.04 -8.03
N VAL A 40 5.85 7.75 -8.23
CA VAL A 40 6.88 6.69 -8.23
C VAL A 40 7.93 6.93 -9.31
N ASN A 41 7.55 7.50 -10.47
CA ASN A 41 8.51 7.83 -11.52
C ASN A 41 9.48 8.95 -11.15
N GLN A 42 9.10 9.87 -10.25
CA GLN A 42 10.03 10.88 -9.72
C GLN A 42 11.06 10.27 -8.77
N GLN A 43 10.63 9.27 -7.98
CA GLN A 43 11.49 8.58 -7.01
C GLN A 43 12.36 7.47 -7.63
N ARG A 44 12.25 7.21 -8.94
CA ARG A 44 12.98 6.12 -9.61
C ARG A 44 14.50 6.27 -9.61
N ARG A 45 15.02 7.50 -9.51
CA ARG A 45 16.46 7.75 -9.55
C ARG A 45 17.12 7.41 -8.22
N ASP A 46 16.53 7.87 -7.14
CA ASP A 46 17.09 7.75 -5.80
C ASP A 46 16.56 6.50 -5.06
N CYS A 47 15.46 5.91 -5.57
CA CYS A 47 14.74 4.80 -4.96
C CYS A 47 14.27 5.08 -3.52
N ASP A 48 14.07 6.35 -3.19
CA ASP A 48 13.73 6.80 -1.85
C ASP A 48 12.27 6.50 -1.49
N LEU A 49 12.04 6.11 -0.23
CA LEU A 49 10.73 5.92 0.37
C LEU A 49 10.17 7.25 0.90
N VAL A 50 10.10 8.26 0.04
CA VAL A 50 9.60 9.60 0.41
C VAL A 50 8.14 9.76 -0.01
N HIS A 51 7.32 10.18 0.96
CA HIS A 51 5.91 10.45 0.73
C HIS A 51 5.67 11.69 -0.12
N SER A 52 4.63 11.67 -0.96
CA SER A 52 4.29 12.78 -1.85
C SER A 52 3.78 14.05 -1.17
N ASN A 53 3.57 14.02 0.15
CA ASN A 53 2.94 15.10 0.94
C ASN A 53 1.60 15.58 0.34
N SER A 54 0.90 14.71 -0.38
CA SER A 54 -0.40 15.01 -0.97
C SER A 54 -1.54 14.71 0.01
N ASN A 55 -2.74 15.22 -0.27
CA ASN A 55 -3.96 14.89 0.50
C ASN A 55 -4.52 13.50 0.15
N HIS A 56 -3.74 12.65 -0.53
CA HIS A 56 -4.13 11.28 -0.85
C HIS A 56 -3.46 10.32 0.11
N GLY A 57 -4.22 9.32 0.56
CA GLY A 57 -3.62 8.25 1.33
C GLY A 57 -2.61 7.44 0.52
N GLU A 58 -1.39 7.34 1.04
CA GLU A 58 -0.26 6.76 0.33
C GLU A 58 0.30 5.53 1.06
N SER A 59 0.81 4.57 0.29
CA SER A 59 1.55 3.43 0.83
C SER A 59 2.68 3.12 -0.12
N LEU A 60 3.91 3.18 0.38
CA LEU A 60 5.11 2.95 -0.40
C LEU A 60 5.66 1.56 -0.06
N PHE A 61 6.34 0.97 -1.03
CA PHE A 61 6.99 -0.32 -0.88
C PHE A 61 8.33 -0.27 -1.59
N TRP A 62 9.35 -0.75 -0.91
CA TRP A 62 10.69 -0.89 -1.46
C TRP A 62 11.18 -2.32 -1.27
N GLY A 63 11.96 -2.80 -2.22
CA GLY A 63 12.62 -4.08 -2.12
C GLY A 63 13.75 -4.19 -3.14
N SER A 64 14.80 -4.92 -2.79
CA SER A 64 15.95 -5.20 -3.65
C SER A 64 16.11 -6.72 -3.86
N GLY A 65 16.99 -7.12 -4.79
CA GLY A 65 17.43 -8.52 -4.95
C GLY A 65 16.39 -9.51 -5.52
N LYS A 66 15.19 -9.06 -5.88
CA LYS A 66 14.12 -9.90 -6.43
C LYS A 66 13.24 -9.11 -7.40
N ASN A 67 12.62 -9.81 -8.34
CA ASN A 67 11.51 -9.28 -9.15
C ASN A 67 10.22 -9.18 -8.32
N TRP A 68 10.13 -8.13 -7.51
CA TRP A 68 8.97 -7.82 -6.68
C TRP A 68 7.72 -7.55 -7.53
N LYS A 69 6.59 -8.14 -7.14
CA LYS A 69 5.29 -7.93 -7.78
C LYS A 69 4.39 -7.07 -6.88
N SER A 70 3.39 -6.45 -7.48
CA SER A 70 2.39 -5.67 -6.73
C SER A 70 1.66 -6.48 -5.65
N ALA A 71 1.51 -7.80 -5.86
CA ALA A 71 0.92 -8.70 -4.87
C ALA A 71 1.83 -8.88 -3.63
N ASP A 72 3.15 -8.89 -3.80
CA ASP A 72 4.10 -9.00 -2.68
C ASP A 72 4.03 -7.76 -1.79
N ALA A 73 3.94 -6.56 -2.39
CA ALA A 73 3.75 -5.31 -1.65
C ALA A 73 2.43 -5.31 -0.86
N VAL A 74 1.33 -5.75 -1.47
CA VAL A 74 0.03 -5.85 -0.79
C VAL A 74 0.08 -6.86 0.36
N ALA A 75 0.78 -7.98 0.18
CA ALA A 75 0.96 -8.97 1.24
C ALA A 75 1.82 -8.42 2.40
N ALA A 76 2.89 -7.68 2.11
CA ALA A 76 3.73 -7.04 3.11
C ALA A 76 2.94 -6.04 3.97
N TRP A 77 2.19 -5.13 3.33
CA TRP A 77 1.33 -4.19 4.06
C TRP A 77 0.16 -4.87 4.79
N ALA A 78 -0.28 -6.05 4.35
CA ALA A 78 -1.28 -6.83 5.09
C ALA A 78 -0.67 -7.53 6.32
N ALA A 79 0.57 -7.99 6.23
CA ALA A 79 1.29 -8.64 7.32
C ALA A 79 1.60 -7.68 8.48
N GLU A 80 1.67 -6.37 8.21
CA GLU A 80 1.75 -5.32 9.23
C GLU A 80 0.61 -5.37 10.26
N LYS A 81 -0.50 -6.05 9.97
CA LYS A 81 -1.54 -6.38 10.95
C LYS A 81 -0.96 -6.98 12.24
N GLY A 82 0.00 -7.90 12.10
CA GLY A 82 0.62 -8.58 13.24
C GLY A 82 1.42 -7.64 14.14
N TYR A 83 1.76 -6.46 13.65
CA TYR A 83 2.48 -5.42 14.39
C TYR A 83 1.56 -4.28 14.83
N CYS A 84 0.26 -4.31 14.52
CA CYS A 84 -0.70 -3.29 14.93
C CYS A 84 -1.46 -3.73 16.18
N ASN A 85 -1.33 -2.97 17.27
CA ASN A 85 -2.22 -3.10 18.40
C ASN A 85 -3.50 -2.31 18.13
N HIS A 86 -4.56 -3.02 17.76
CA HIS A 86 -5.87 -2.47 17.46
C HIS A 86 -6.54 -1.72 18.63
N LYS A 87 -6.17 -2.00 19.88
CA LYS A 87 -6.77 -1.35 21.06
C LYS A 87 -6.19 0.04 21.31
N SER A 88 -4.91 0.24 20.99
CA SER A 88 -4.19 1.50 21.20
C SER A 88 -3.85 2.22 19.90
N ASN A 89 -4.26 1.66 18.75
CA ASN A 89 -3.93 2.13 17.41
C ASN A 89 -2.41 2.37 17.22
N SER A 90 -1.58 1.55 17.87
CA SER A 90 -0.13 1.75 17.96
C SER A 90 0.62 0.57 17.36
N CYS A 91 1.78 0.85 16.75
CA CYS A 91 2.63 -0.18 16.18
C CYS A 91 3.57 -0.80 17.23
N SER A 92 3.94 -2.07 17.03
CA SER A 92 4.97 -2.74 17.82
C SER A 92 6.30 -1.99 17.71
N ARG A 93 7.08 -1.99 18.80
CA ARG A 93 8.35 -1.26 18.88
C ARG A 93 9.27 -1.65 17.71
N TYR A 94 9.82 -0.64 17.02
CA TYR A 94 10.69 -0.79 15.83
C TYR A 94 10.04 -1.41 14.59
N LYS A 95 8.70 -1.41 14.49
CA LYS A 95 7.97 -1.87 13.31
C LYS A 95 6.98 -0.81 12.86
N ASP A 96 6.89 -0.62 11.54
CA ASP A 96 5.85 0.19 10.94
C ASP A 96 4.57 -0.63 10.77
N CYS A 97 3.43 -0.05 11.15
CA CYS A 97 2.10 -0.59 10.90
C CYS A 97 1.18 0.44 10.21
N TRP A 98 1.76 1.57 9.79
CA TRP A 98 1.07 2.69 9.16
C TRP A 98 0.50 2.31 7.80
N HIS A 99 1.15 1.42 7.06
CA HIS A 99 0.60 0.95 5.79
C HIS A 99 -0.61 0.05 6.03
N TYR A 100 -0.67 -0.70 7.14
CA TYR A 100 -1.88 -1.41 7.51
C TYR A 100 -3.01 -0.44 7.94
N THR A 101 -2.77 0.47 8.88
CA THR A 101 -3.83 1.35 9.39
C THR A 101 -4.40 2.28 8.31
N HIS A 102 -3.54 2.94 7.53
CA HIS A 102 -3.95 3.91 6.51
C HIS A 102 -4.66 3.25 5.30
N ARG A 103 -4.21 2.06 4.90
CA ARG A 103 -4.71 1.35 3.70
C ARG A 103 -6.06 0.67 3.90
N TRP A 104 -6.37 0.30 5.15
CA TRP A 104 -7.49 -0.57 5.47
C TRP A 104 -8.61 0.18 6.21
N PHE A 105 -8.27 1.16 7.05
CA PHE A 105 -9.24 1.85 7.92
C PHE A 105 -9.60 3.28 7.51
N GLY A 106 -8.95 3.86 6.49
CA GLY A 106 -9.41 5.09 5.82
C GLY A 106 -9.83 6.23 6.74
N ASP A 107 -8.90 6.69 7.58
CA ASP A 107 -9.08 7.75 8.60
C ASP A 107 -9.67 7.26 9.93
N ARG A 108 -8.77 6.77 10.80
CA ARG A 108 -8.75 7.10 12.25
C ARG A 108 -7.30 7.12 12.71
N ALA A 109 -6.65 8.26 12.55
CA ALA A 109 -5.74 8.80 13.56
C ALA A 109 -6.54 9.86 14.32
#